data_AF-A0A660W7X9-F1
#
_entry.id   AF-A0A660W7X9-F1
#
_cell.length_a   1.000
_cell.length_b   1.000
_cell.length_c   1.000
_cell.angle_alpha   90.00
_cell.angle_beta   90.00
_cell.angle_gamma   90.00
#
_symmetry.space_group_name_H-M   'P 1'
#
loop_
_entity.id
_entity.type
_entity.pdbx_description
1 polymer ?
#
loop_
_entity_poly.entity_id
_entity_poly.type
_entity_poly.pdbx_seq_one_letter_code
_entity_poly.pdbx_strand_id
1 'polypeptide(L)'
;TYLTKAAIVVKKDSSLTLYLGRRVVSRNPKFVNFINRTKKAKNLKIYGASSSRYRIGSTQEFYGTVYTPNAYLYLQTTGGNDLYGAFTARRIRQFGNGDIHYDYALSGGAGIASSTDTSYAIKRWQEWINKPSISPKPVPPKPVPVKPVPVKPLLAQPVR
;
A
#
# COMPACT_ATOMS: atom_id res chain seq x y z
N THR A 1 12.57 -24.11 -2.77
CA THR A 1 11.24 -24.73 -2.86
C THR A 1 10.24 -23.73 -3.37
N TYR A 2 9.58 -24.03 -4.50
CA TYR A 2 8.56 -23.17 -5.09
C TYR A 2 7.19 -23.76 -4.80
N LEU A 3 6.29 -22.96 -4.23
CA LEU A 3 4.90 -23.34 -4.01
C LEU A 3 4.07 -22.69 -5.12
N THR A 4 3.33 -23.49 -5.89
CA THR A 4 2.62 -23.02 -7.10
C THR A 4 1.10 -22.85 -6.92
N LYS A 5 0.52 -23.29 -5.78
CA LYS A 5 -0.84 -22.96 -5.32
C LYS A 5 -1.01 -23.10 -3.79
N ALA A 6 0.09 -23.11 -3.03
CA ALA A 6 -0.01 -23.45 -1.61
C ALA A 6 -0.47 -22.25 -0.78
N ALA A 7 -1.49 -22.48 0.04
CA ALA A 7 -1.85 -21.60 1.13
C ALA A 7 -1.35 -22.21 2.45
N ILE A 8 -0.81 -21.37 3.32
CA ILE A 8 -0.56 -21.72 4.71
C ILE A 8 -1.81 -21.39 5.50
N VAL A 9 -2.50 -22.41 5.99
CA VAL A 9 -3.79 -22.28 6.66
C VAL A 9 -3.61 -22.50 8.16
N VAL A 10 -3.91 -21.48 8.96
CA VAL A 10 -4.13 -21.64 10.40
C VAL A 10 -5.59 -22.04 10.59
N LYS A 11 -5.82 -23.27 11.06
CA LYS A 11 -7.16 -23.81 11.30
C LYS A 11 -7.86 -23.04 12.43
N LYS A 12 -9.17 -23.23 12.56
CA LYS A 12 -9.91 -22.75 13.73
C LYS A 12 -9.25 -23.30 15.00
N ASP A 13 -9.22 -22.49 16.05
CA ASP A 13 -8.67 -22.83 17.38
C ASP A 13 -7.18 -23.22 17.40
N SER A 14 -6.44 -22.90 16.33
CA SER A 14 -5.01 -23.16 16.22
C SER A 14 -4.18 -21.88 16.22
N SER A 15 -2.89 -22.01 16.48
CA SER A 15 -1.91 -20.94 16.28
C SER A 15 -0.71 -21.45 15.49
N LEU A 16 -0.02 -20.53 14.82
CA LEU A 16 1.18 -20.81 14.04
C LEU A 16 2.20 -19.69 14.23
N THR A 17 3.43 -20.08 14.57
CA THR A 17 4.59 -19.19 14.54
C THR A 17 5.59 -19.70 13.51
N LEU A 18 6.02 -18.83 12.60
CA LEU A 18 6.98 -19.14 11.54
C LEU A 18 8.24 -18.30 11.68
N TYR A 19 9.40 -18.94 11.54
CA TYR A 19 10.71 -18.29 11.46
C TYR A 19 11.27 -18.48 10.04
N LEU A 20 11.35 -17.38 9.29
CA LEU A 20 11.78 -17.38 7.90
C LEU A 20 13.22 -16.87 7.80
N GLY A 21 14.17 -17.80 7.74
CA GLY A 21 15.60 -17.49 7.65
C GLY A 21 16.04 -16.89 6.31
N ARG A 22 15.31 -17.14 5.21
CA ARG A 22 15.62 -16.62 3.87
C ARG A 22 14.34 -16.23 3.13
N ARG A 23 14.52 -15.65 1.94
CA ARG A 23 13.42 -15.28 1.04
C ARG A 23 12.52 -16.47 0.73
N VAL A 24 11.22 -16.33 1.01
CA VAL A 24 10.18 -17.25 0.56
C VAL A 24 9.55 -16.69 -0.73
N VAL A 25 9.43 -17.53 -1.76
CA VAL A 25 8.91 -17.14 -3.08
C VAL A 25 7.76 -18.07 -3.45
N SER A 26 6.61 -17.47 -3.74
CA SER A 26 5.53 -18.12 -4.49
C SER A 26 5.54 -17.60 -5.92
N ARG A 27 5.31 -18.48 -6.90
CA ARG A 27 5.26 -18.12 -8.33
C ARG A 27 3.87 -17.63 -8.73
N ASN A 28 2.83 -18.26 -8.22
CA ASN A 28 1.45 -17.91 -8.48
C ASN A 28 0.55 -18.27 -7.28
N PRO A 29 -0.01 -17.30 -6.53
CA PRO A 29 0.21 -15.86 -6.68
C PRO A 29 1.66 -15.46 -6.34
N LYS A 30 2.11 -14.25 -6.70
CA LYS A 30 3.50 -13.76 -6.47
C LYS A 30 3.85 -13.52 -4.98
N PHE A 31 2.98 -13.96 -4.07
CA PHE A 31 3.11 -13.87 -2.61
C PHE A 31 2.72 -15.21 -1.97
N VAL A 32 3.20 -15.45 -0.75
CA VAL A 32 2.77 -16.62 0.03
C VAL A 32 1.39 -16.33 0.60
N ASN A 33 0.40 -17.15 0.25
CA ASN A 33 -0.98 -16.97 0.68
C ASN A 33 -1.17 -17.50 2.10
N PHE A 34 -1.49 -16.61 3.05
CA PHE A 34 -1.77 -16.96 4.45
C PHE A 34 -3.26 -16.81 4.76
N ILE A 35 -3.86 -17.88 5.24
CA ILE A 35 -5.28 -17.93 5.60
C ILE A 35 -5.39 -18.25 7.09
N ASN A 36 -5.64 -17.23 7.91
CA ASN A 36 -5.86 -17.41 9.34
C ASN A 36 -7.35 -17.53 9.65
N ARG A 37 -7.85 -18.76 9.77
CA ARG A 37 -9.29 -19.03 10.00
C ARG A 37 -9.76 -18.67 11.41
N THR A 38 -8.85 -18.31 12.32
CA THR A 38 -9.21 -17.83 13.66
C THR A 38 -9.63 -16.36 13.67
N LYS A 39 -9.31 -15.61 12.61
CA LYS A 39 -9.50 -14.15 12.50
C LYS A 39 -8.87 -13.34 13.65
N LYS A 40 -7.87 -13.90 14.33
CA LYS A 40 -7.14 -13.26 15.43
C LYS A 40 -5.69 -13.10 15.01
N ALA A 41 -5.17 -11.87 14.91
CA ALA A 41 -3.81 -11.64 14.41
C ALA A 41 -2.73 -12.31 15.28
N LYS A 42 -2.98 -12.46 16.59
CA LYS A 42 -2.07 -13.14 17.53
C LYS A 42 -1.81 -14.62 17.21
N ASN A 43 -2.71 -15.26 16.47
CA ASN A 43 -2.63 -16.69 16.15
C ASN A 43 -1.79 -16.99 14.91
N LEU A 44 -1.34 -15.98 14.17
CA LEU A 44 -0.36 -16.12 13.09
C LEU A 44 0.79 -15.14 13.34
N LYS A 45 1.95 -15.65 13.71
CA LYS A 45 3.17 -14.86 13.92
C LYS A 45 4.22 -15.24 12.89
N ILE A 46 4.81 -14.24 12.22
CA ILE A 46 5.83 -14.45 11.19
C ILE A 46 7.05 -13.61 11.53
N TYR A 47 8.18 -14.27 11.76
CA TYR A 47 9.48 -13.66 12.01
C TYR A 47 10.37 -13.83 10.78
N GLY A 48 10.99 -12.75 10.33
CA GLY A 48 11.99 -12.78 9.26
C GLY A 48 13.33 -12.32 9.78
N ALA A 49 14.31 -13.22 9.76
CA ALA A 49 15.65 -12.96 10.30
C ALA A 49 16.60 -12.30 9.28
N SER A 50 16.24 -12.27 7.99
CA SER A 50 17.13 -11.76 6.93
C SER A 50 16.73 -10.38 6.41
N SER A 51 17.66 -9.70 5.73
CA SER A 51 17.42 -8.45 5.01
C SER A 51 16.74 -8.64 3.64
N SER A 52 16.21 -9.84 3.37
CA SER A 52 15.60 -10.22 2.10
C SER A 52 14.30 -9.46 1.80
N ARG A 53 13.70 -9.76 0.64
CA ARG A 53 12.33 -9.35 0.30
C ARG A 53 11.36 -10.44 0.73
N TYR A 54 10.40 -10.12 1.60
CA TYR A 54 9.31 -11.00 1.97
C TYR A 54 8.03 -10.57 1.26
N ARG A 55 7.37 -11.48 0.55
CA ARG A 55 6.08 -11.24 -0.10
C ARG A 55 5.02 -12.08 0.59
N ILE A 56 4.27 -11.42 1.47
CA ILE A 56 3.26 -12.03 2.34
C ILE A 56 1.92 -11.44 1.93
N GLY A 57 0.89 -12.26 1.91
CA GLY A 57 -0.41 -11.79 1.53
C GLY A 57 -1.49 -12.79 1.82
N SER A 58 -2.70 -12.41 1.43
CA SER A 58 -3.87 -13.27 1.50
C SER A 58 -4.78 -13.00 0.32
N THR A 59 -5.47 -14.05 -0.15
CA THR A 59 -6.54 -13.90 -1.14
C THR A 59 -7.88 -13.46 -0.52
N GLN A 60 -7.92 -13.39 0.81
CA GLN A 60 -9.03 -12.92 1.65
C GLN A 60 -8.46 -11.90 2.66
N GLU A 61 -9.24 -11.48 3.66
CA GLU A 61 -8.71 -10.70 4.78
C GLU A 61 -7.49 -11.39 5.41
N PHE A 62 -6.43 -10.61 5.65
CA PHE A 62 -5.23 -11.09 6.31
C PHE A 62 -5.33 -10.81 7.81
N TYR A 63 -5.11 -11.82 8.65
CA TYR A 63 -4.99 -11.65 10.10
C TYR A 63 -3.67 -12.24 10.57
N GLY A 64 -2.71 -11.39 10.98
CA GLY A 64 -1.42 -11.88 11.42
C GLY A 64 -0.46 -10.78 11.87
N THR A 65 0.56 -11.19 12.62
CA THR A 65 1.63 -10.31 13.08
C THR A 65 2.94 -10.65 12.37
N VAL A 66 3.59 -9.66 11.75
CA VAL A 66 4.79 -9.85 10.93
C VAL A 66 5.92 -8.98 11.46
N TYR A 67 7.05 -9.60 11.81
CA TYR A 67 8.24 -8.93 12.31
C TYR A 67 9.47 -9.26 11.47
N THR A 68 9.88 -8.31 10.64
CA THR A 68 11.01 -8.42 9.71
C THR A 68 11.82 -7.12 9.68
N PRO A 69 12.40 -6.67 10.81
CA PRO A 69 12.89 -5.30 10.99
C PRO A 69 13.96 -4.87 9.98
N ASN A 70 14.73 -5.81 9.43
CA ASN A 70 15.82 -5.53 8.48
C ASN A 70 15.40 -5.67 7.00
N ALA A 71 14.15 -6.05 6.74
CA ALA A 71 13.71 -6.56 5.45
C ALA A 71 12.79 -5.59 4.69
N TYR A 72 12.62 -5.83 3.38
CA TYR A 72 11.53 -5.22 2.60
C TYR A 72 10.31 -6.14 2.65
N LEU A 73 9.24 -5.66 3.27
CA LEU A 73 7.98 -6.38 3.39
C LEU A 73 7.00 -5.88 2.33
N TYR A 74 6.60 -6.78 1.45
CA TYR A 74 5.52 -6.56 0.49
C TYR A 74 4.28 -7.25 1.01
N LEU A 75 3.29 -6.45 1.36
CA LEU A 75 1.97 -6.91 1.79
C LEU A 75 1.05 -6.92 0.58
N GLN A 76 0.39 -8.06 0.33
CA GLN A 76 -0.44 -8.20 -0.85
C GLN A 76 -1.82 -8.75 -0.49
N THR A 77 -2.85 -8.01 -0.86
CA THR A 77 -4.24 -8.48 -0.81
C THR A 77 -4.87 -8.43 -2.20
N THR A 78 -5.90 -9.24 -2.40
CA THR A 78 -6.71 -9.24 -3.63
C THR A 78 -8.13 -8.80 -3.31
N GLY A 79 -8.88 -8.26 -4.26
CA GLY A 79 -10.33 -8.02 -4.11
C GLY A 79 -10.71 -7.02 -3.01
N GLY A 80 -9.85 -6.06 -2.67
CA GLY A 80 -10.14 -5.05 -1.64
C GLY A 80 -10.11 -5.58 -0.20
N ASN A 81 -9.57 -6.78 0.03
CA ASN A 81 -9.46 -7.33 1.38
C ASN A 81 -8.44 -6.55 2.23
N ASP A 82 -8.80 -6.38 3.51
CA ASP A 82 -8.00 -5.64 4.49
C ASP A 82 -6.95 -6.51 5.18
N LEU A 83 -6.01 -5.83 5.85
CA LEU A 83 -4.93 -6.43 6.63
C LEU A 83 -5.06 -6.03 8.09
N TYR A 84 -5.28 -7.01 8.96
CA TYR A 84 -5.40 -6.84 10.40
C TYR A 84 -4.19 -7.41 11.12
N GLY A 85 -3.55 -6.61 11.96
CA GLY A 85 -2.45 -7.06 12.81
C GLY A 85 -1.40 -5.99 13.07
N ALA A 86 -0.14 -6.40 13.22
CA ALA A 86 0.98 -5.48 13.32
C ALA A 86 2.11 -5.91 12.39
N PHE A 87 2.70 -4.93 11.71
CA PHE A 87 3.70 -5.15 10.67
C PHE A 87 4.94 -4.30 10.96
N THR A 88 6.06 -4.95 11.21
CA THR A 88 7.35 -4.30 11.44
C THR A 88 8.32 -4.68 10.32
N ALA A 89 8.82 -3.70 9.59
CA ALA A 89 9.85 -3.92 8.58
C ALA A 89 10.69 -2.65 8.34
N ARG A 90 11.86 -2.81 7.71
CA ARG A 90 12.67 -1.66 7.27
C ARG A 90 11.92 -0.81 6.27
N ARG A 91 11.15 -1.45 5.39
CA ARG A 91 10.23 -0.79 4.47
C ARG A 91 9.04 -1.68 4.22
N ILE A 92 7.85 -1.11 4.30
CA ILE A 92 6.60 -1.76 3.93
C ILE A 92 6.15 -1.19 2.59
N ARG A 93 5.72 -2.06 1.69
CA ARG A 93 4.99 -1.68 0.48
C ARG A 93 3.74 -2.54 0.38
N GLN A 94 2.59 -1.88 0.37
CA GLN A 94 1.32 -2.53 0.16
C GLN A 94 0.99 -2.61 -1.33
N PHE A 95 0.38 -3.73 -1.73
CA PHE A 95 -0.26 -3.94 -3.02
C PHE A 95 -1.70 -4.39 -2.79
N GLY A 96 -2.62 -3.90 -3.62
CA GLY A 96 -4.05 -4.05 -3.40
C GLY A 96 -4.66 -2.78 -2.81
N ASN A 97 -5.98 -2.79 -2.66
CA ASN A 97 -6.78 -1.61 -2.30
C ASN A 97 -7.42 -1.69 -0.91
N GLY A 98 -7.15 -2.76 -0.14
CA GLY A 98 -7.66 -2.83 1.24
C GLY A 98 -6.90 -1.92 2.18
N ASP A 99 -7.37 -1.76 3.40
CA ASP A 99 -6.74 -0.95 4.42
C ASP A 99 -5.88 -1.77 5.37
N ILE A 100 -4.97 -1.11 6.09
CA ILE A 100 -4.19 -1.71 7.17
C ILE A 100 -4.77 -1.26 8.51
N HIS A 101 -5.25 -2.22 9.30
CA HIS A 101 -5.76 -2.00 10.65
C HIS A 101 -4.80 -2.60 11.68
N TYR A 102 -4.41 -1.79 12.66
CA TYR A 102 -3.73 -2.30 13.84
C TYR A 102 -4.69 -3.14 14.68
N ASP A 103 -4.33 -4.38 15.01
CA ASP A 103 -5.14 -5.23 15.89
C ASP A 103 -4.82 -4.92 17.36
N TYR A 104 -5.72 -4.22 18.04
CA TYR A 104 -5.57 -3.82 19.44
C TYR A 104 -5.37 -5.02 20.39
N ALA A 105 -5.86 -6.21 20.03
CA ALA A 105 -5.66 -7.41 20.85
C ALA A 105 -4.18 -7.82 20.95
N LEU A 106 -3.29 -7.22 20.16
CA LEU A 106 -1.83 -7.41 20.23
C LEU A 106 -1.14 -6.57 21.32
N SER A 107 -1.81 -5.54 21.86
CA SER A 107 -1.23 -4.56 22.80
C SER A 107 -0.74 -5.16 24.13
N GLY A 108 -1.36 -6.25 24.61
CA GLY A 108 -0.99 -6.91 25.89
C GLY A 108 0.02 -8.05 25.75
N GLY A 109 1.07 -7.89 24.94
CA GLY A 109 2.11 -8.91 24.75
C GLY A 109 1.71 -10.12 23.87
N ALA A 110 0.47 -10.16 23.38
CA ALA A 110 -0.02 -11.23 22.52
C ALA A 110 0.55 -11.16 21.08
N GLY A 111 1.12 -10.02 20.68
CA GLY A 111 1.84 -9.83 19.42
C GLY A 111 3.23 -10.46 19.40
N ILE A 112 4.20 -9.71 18.87
CA ILE A 112 5.61 -10.11 18.91
C ILE A 112 6.10 -9.73 20.30
N ALA A 113 6.30 -10.72 21.17
CA ALA A 113 6.72 -10.47 22.54
C ALA A 113 8.07 -9.75 22.53
N SER A 114 8.07 -8.48 22.94
CA SER A 114 9.23 -7.86 23.54
C SER A 114 9.16 -8.19 25.02
N SER A 115 10.20 -8.78 25.59
CA SER A 115 10.32 -9.04 27.04
C SER A 115 10.45 -7.76 27.87
N THR A 116 10.20 -6.60 27.26
CA THR A 116 10.22 -5.31 27.92
C THR A 116 8.99 -4.53 27.47
N ASP A 117 8.04 -4.37 28.39
CA ASP A 117 7.08 -3.26 28.41
C ASP A 117 7.88 -1.95 28.45
N THR A 118 8.41 -1.54 27.31
CA THR A 118 8.96 -0.19 27.15
C THR A 118 7.84 0.66 26.59
N SER A 119 7.37 1.61 27.38
CA SER A 119 6.48 2.68 26.95
C SER A 119 7.02 3.31 25.65
N TYR A 120 6.35 3.08 24.54
CA TYR A 120 6.66 3.77 23.29
C TYR A 120 5.78 5.01 23.18
N ALA A 121 6.38 6.16 22.87
CA ALA A 121 5.66 7.38 22.54
C ALA A 121 5.90 7.70 21.06
N ILE A 122 4.84 8.06 20.33
CA ILE A 122 4.97 8.60 18.97
C ILE A 122 5.60 10.00 19.10
N LYS A 123 6.91 10.09 18.89
CA LYS A 123 7.64 11.37 18.99
C LYS A 123 7.30 12.32 17.83
N ARG A 124 6.99 11.76 16.65
CA ARG A 124 6.59 12.51 15.46
C ARG A 124 5.90 11.58 14.47
N TRP A 125 4.81 12.03 13.88
CA TRP A 125 4.14 11.41 12.74
C TRP A 125 3.96 12.49 11.67
N GLN A 126 4.16 12.11 10.40
CA GLN A 126 3.84 12.96 9.26
C GLN A 126 3.26 12.09 8.14
N GLU A 127 2.04 12.40 7.75
CA GLU A 127 1.48 11.91 6.50
C GLU A 127 1.98 12.75 5.32
N TRP A 128 2.37 12.06 4.25
CA TRP A 128 2.68 12.69 2.98
C TRP A 128 1.43 12.72 2.11
N ILE A 129 0.79 13.88 2.03
CA ILE A 129 -0.29 14.12 1.06
C ILE A 129 0.34 14.65 -0.22
N ASN A 130 0.40 13.83 -1.27
CA ASN A 130 0.66 14.32 -2.62
C ASN A 130 -0.56 15.14 -3.07
N LYS A 131 -0.52 16.46 -2.86
CA LYS A 131 -1.52 17.35 -3.48
C LYS A 131 -1.26 17.36 -5.00
N PRO A 132 -2.23 17.02 -5.85
CA PRO A 132 -2.08 17.24 -7.28
C PRO A 132 -1.85 18.74 -7.50
N SER A 133 -0.80 19.10 -8.23
CA SER A 133 -0.56 20.47 -8.65
C SER A 133 -1.69 20.87 -9.59
N ILE A 134 -2.60 21.73 -9.12
CA ILE A 134 -3.55 22.38 -10.00
C ILE A 134 -2.74 23.39 -10.81
N SER A 135 -2.41 23.03 -12.05
CA SER A 135 -1.88 24.00 -13.00
C SER A 135 -2.90 25.14 -13.14
N PRO A 136 -2.49 26.41 -13.06
CA PRO A 136 -3.41 27.52 -13.28
C PRO A 136 -4.06 27.35 -14.66
N LYS A 137 -5.39 27.50 -14.73
CA LYS A 137 -6.12 27.47 -16.01
C LYS A 137 -5.47 28.51 -16.94
N PRO A 138 -5.25 28.18 -18.24
CA PRO A 138 -4.69 29.14 -19.18
C PRO A 138 -5.55 30.41 -19.18
N VAL A 139 -4.90 31.56 -18.99
CA VAL A 139 -5.57 32.86 -19.08
C VAL A 139 -6.07 33.01 -20.53
N PRO A 140 -7.35 33.36 -20.74
CA PRO A 140 -7.86 33.61 -22.08
C PRO A 140 -7.00 34.66 -22.78
N PRO A 141 -6.68 34.48 -24.08
CA PRO A 141 -5.92 35.49 -24.81
C PRO A 141 -6.67 36.82 -24.80
N LYS A 142 -5.94 37.91 -24.55
CA LYS A 142 -6.49 39.27 -24.65
C LYS A 142 -7.13 39.46 -26.03
N PRO A 143 -8.32 40.08 -26.14
CA PRO A 143 -8.90 40.41 -27.43
C PRO A 143 -7.91 41.22 -28.26
N VAL A 144 -7.64 40.77 -29.47
CA VAL A 144 -6.77 41.49 -30.41
C VAL A 144 -7.56 42.73 -30.88
N PRO A 145 -6.98 43.95 -30.82
CA PRO A 145 -7.62 45.13 -31.37
C PRO A 145 -7.89 44.92 -32.87
N VAL A 146 -9.16 45.01 -33.27
CA VAL A 146 -9.55 44.95 -34.69
C VAL A 146 -8.99 46.20 -35.36
N LYS A 147 -8.08 46.03 -36.32
CA LYS A 147 -7.59 47.15 -37.13
C LYS A 147 -8.74 47.71 -37.96
N PRO A 148 -8.91 49.04 -38.06
CA PRO A 148 -9.90 49.63 -38.94
C PRO A 148 -9.66 49.19 -40.38
N VAL A 149 -10.70 48.70 -41.04
CA VAL A 149 -10.66 48.36 -42.47
C VAL A 149 -10.53 49.66 -43.26
N PRO A 150 -9.53 49.82 -44.16
CA PRO A 150 -9.44 50.99 -45.01
C PRO A 150 -10.65 51.06 -45.95
N VAL A 151 -11.40 52.16 -45.90
CA VAL A 151 -12.46 52.43 -46.87
C VAL A 151 -11.79 52.76 -48.21
N LYS A 152 -11.98 51.90 -49.21
CA LYS A 152 -11.54 52.19 -50.59
C LYS A 152 -12.39 53.34 -51.15
N PRO A 153 -11.79 54.38 -51.77
CA PRO A 153 -12.55 55.41 -52.45
C PRO A 153 -13.27 54.82 -53.68
N LEU A 154 -14.53 55.22 -53.86
CA LEU A 154 -15.33 54.88 -55.04
C LEU A 154 -14.73 55.58 -56.26
N LEU A 155 -14.19 54.82 -57.21
CA LEU A 155 -13.77 55.36 -58.50
C LEU A 155 -15.03 55.74 -59.30
N ALA A 156 -15.13 57.01 -59.68
CA ALA A 156 -16.18 57.51 -60.57
C ALA A 156 -16.06 56.83 -61.94
N GLN A 157 -17.15 56.24 -62.43
CA GLN A 157 -17.20 55.67 -63.78
C GLN A 157 -17.41 56.79 -64.81
N PRO A 158 -16.72 56.75 -65.96
CA PRO A 158 -16.92 57.74 -67.02
C PRO A 158 -18.25 57.50 -67.75
N VAL A 159 -18.97 58.60 -67.97
CA VAL A 159 -20.22 58.65 -68.74
C VAL A 159 -19.91 58.38 -70.22
N ARG A 160 -20.67 57.47 -70.85
CA ARG A 160 -20.85 57.39 -72.29
C ARG A 160 -22.33 57.42 -72.60
#